data_AF-A0A2N6K8K4-F1
#
_entry.id   AF-A0A2N6K8K4-F1
#
_cell.length_a   1.000
_cell.length_b   1.000
_cell.length_c   1.000
_cell.angle_alpha   90.00
_cell.angle_beta   90.00
_cell.angle_gamma   90.00
#
_symmetry.space_group_name_H-M   'P 1'
#
loop_
_entity.id
_entity.type
_entity.pdbx_description
1 polymer ?
#
loop_
_entity_poly.entity_id
_entity_poly.type
_entity_poly.pdbx_seq_one_letter_code
_entity_poly.pdbx_strand_id
1 'polypeptide(L)'
;MRELERYYRVLELEPGASLEEVNQAYKDLAFIWHPDRIPLENQRLREKAQKKLQEINEAREKLRSLKTKHQIPHHSHHSHHSYHSYQPYQHHSPPPPPKKPQTKTTYQSANPQSVNPQSANPRSANPQSANSQSANSRSANPQSANPQSANPQSPNYEPPKQNPDLSGKDFSHANLSNKDLSGRNLSYANLSGANLSDAFMHKVVLRGADLSEANLFRANLLLADLREANLRNTNLIGADLSGADLRGADLTGARVRSGDRLLVKLIGANLSGAIMPDGNVHD
;
A
#
# COMPACT_ATOMS: atom_id res chain seq x y z
N MET A 1 27.52 -24.45 7.24
CA MET A 1 26.64 -25.39 6.50
C MET A 1 25.28 -25.55 7.19
N ARG A 2 25.22 -25.93 8.48
CA ARG A 2 23.94 -26.11 9.23
C ARG A 2 22.93 -24.96 9.17
N GLU A 3 23.38 -23.70 9.19
CA GLU A 3 22.47 -22.55 9.12
C GLU A 3 21.88 -22.35 7.71
N LEU A 4 22.66 -22.68 6.68
CA LEU A 4 22.26 -22.53 5.27
C LEU A 4 21.20 -23.57 4.88
N GLU A 5 21.39 -24.81 5.35
CA GLU A 5 20.42 -25.91 5.22
C GLU A 5 19.10 -25.58 5.92
N ARG A 6 19.14 -24.88 7.06
CA ARG A 6 17.94 -24.41 7.74
C ARG A 6 17.10 -23.50 6.85
N TYR A 7 17.71 -22.57 6.11
CA TYR A 7 16.96 -21.66 5.25
C TYR A 7 16.33 -22.37 4.05
N TYR A 8 17.03 -23.32 3.42
CA TYR A 8 16.44 -24.16 2.38
C TYR A 8 15.25 -24.97 2.93
N ARG A 9 15.40 -25.58 4.11
CA ARG A 9 14.31 -26.31 4.77
C ARG A 9 13.10 -25.44 5.11
N VAL A 10 13.31 -24.18 5.53
CA VAL A 10 12.20 -23.24 5.80
C VAL A 10 11.38 -22.97 4.54
N LEU A 11 12.05 -22.94 3.37
CA LEU A 11 11.43 -22.79 2.07
C LEU A 11 10.98 -24.13 1.46
N GLU A 12 11.07 -25.24 2.19
CA GLU A 12 10.72 -26.58 1.69
C GLU A 12 11.52 -26.96 0.43
N LEU A 13 12.80 -26.56 0.39
CA LEU A 13 13.74 -26.82 -0.70
C LEU A 13 14.92 -27.67 -0.23
N GLU A 14 15.52 -28.37 -1.19
CA GLU A 14 16.79 -29.07 -0.98
C GLU A 14 17.99 -28.10 -1.03
N PRO A 15 19.07 -28.37 -0.26
CA PRO A 15 20.28 -27.56 -0.31
C PRO A 15 20.86 -27.47 -1.73
N GLY A 16 21.07 -26.24 -2.22
CA GLY A 16 21.61 -25.97 -3.55
C GLY A 16 20.58 -25.44 -4.55
N ALA A 17 19.28 -25.51 -4.25
CA ALA A 17 18.20 -25.02 -5.11
C ALA A 17 18.48 -23.61 -5.65
N SER A 18 18.28 -23.40 -6.94
CA SER A 18 18.50 -22.17 -7.72
C SER A 18 17.79 -20.95 -7.13
N LEU A 19 18.22 -19.75 -7.53
CA LEU A 19 17.55 -18.52 -7.07
C LEU A 19 16.09 -18.46 -7.56
N GLU A 20 15.80 -19.06 -8.71
CA GLU A 20 14.44 -19.15 -9.24
C GLU A 20 13.56 -20.06 -8.38
N GLU A 21 14.07 -21.24 -7.99
CA GLU A 21 13.36 -22.14 -7.07
C GLU A 21 13.13 -21.50 -5.70
N VAL A 22 14.13 -20.79 -5.16
CA VAL A 22 13.99 -20.01 -3.91
C VAL A 22 12.90 -18.94 -4.04
N ASN A 23 12.83 -18.25 -5.18
CA ASN A 23 11.78 -17.25 -5.42
C ASN A 23 10.40 -17.89 -5.62
N GLN A 24 10.32 -19.06 -6.23
CA GLN A 24 9.06 -19.75 -6.46
C GLN A 24 8.51 -20.33 -5.15
N ALA A 25 9.33 -21.04 -4.38
CA ALA A 25 8.97 -21.54 -3.05
C ALA A 25 8.53 -20.42 -2.11
N TYR A 26 9.22 -19.28 -2.17
CA TYR A 26 8.78 -18.08 -1.45
C TYR A 26 7.35 -17.67 -1.82
N LYS A 27 7.01 -17.56 -3.11
CA LYS A 27 5.68 -17.17 -3.56
C LYS A 27 4.62 -18.17 -3.10
N ASP A 28 4.91 -19.46 -3.21
CA ASP A 28 3.97 -20.53 -2.88
C ASP A 28 3.68 -20.55 -1.37
N LEU A 29 4.74 -20.50 -0.56
CA LEU A 29 4.60 -20.47 0.89
C LEU A 29 3.99 -19.16 1.38
N ALA A 30 4.33 -18.03 0.77
CA ALA A 30 3.71 -16.75 1.11
C ALA A 30 2.22 -16.72 0.77
N PHE A 31 1.81 -17.38 -0.32
CA PHE A 31 0.41 -17.53 -0.69
C PHE A 31 -0.34 -18.39 0.33
N ILE A 32 0.24 -19.50 0.79
CA ILE A 32 -0.36 -20.43 1.76
C ILE A 32 -0.48 -19.76 3.15
N TRP A 33 0.60 -19.13 3.61
CA TRP A 33 0.70 -18.56 4.95
C TRP A 33 0.26 -17.10 5.02
N HIS A 34 -0.47 -16.60 4.02
CA HIS A 34 -0.90 -15.21 4.02
C HIS A 34 -1.95 -14.95 5.12
N PRO A 35 -1.75 -13.96 6.03
CA PRO A 35 -2.66 -13.70 7.15
C PRO A 35 -4.09 -13.33 6.74
N ASP A 36 -4.31 -12.76 5.56
CA ASP A 36 -5.66 -12.43 5.04
C ASP A 36 -6.55 -13.66 4.80
N ARG A 37 -5.98 -14.87 4.72
CA ARG A 37 -6.76 -16.10 4.56
C ARG A 37 -7.35 -16.61 5.88
N ILE A 38 -7.00 -15.97 7.00
CA ILE A 38 -7.37 -16.40 8.34
C ILE A 38 -8.39 -15.40 8.89
N PRO A 39 -9.56 -15.88 9.37
CA PRO A 39 -10.59 -15.02 9.97
C PRO A 39 -10.02 -14.09 11.06
N LEU A 40 -10.53 -12.85 11.13
CA LEU A 40 -10.00 -11.79 12.00
C LEU A 40 -10.04 -12.18 13.48
N GLU A 41 -11.04 -12.98 13.86
CA GLU A 41 -11.29 -13.46 15.22
C GLU A 41 -10.24 -14.47 15.67
N ASN A 42 -9.52 -15.11 14.73
CA ASN A 42 -8.53 -16.14 15.04
C ASN A 42 -7.13 -15.55 15.17
N GLN A 43 -6.95 -14.70 16.17
CA GLN A 43 -5.69 -13.99 16.42
C GLN A 43 -4.49 -14.93 16.52
N ARG A 44 -4.62 -16.08 17.20
CA ARG A 44 -3.54 -17.07 17.34
C ARG A 44 -3.04 -17.61 16.00
N LEU A 45 -3.95 -17.94 15.08
CA LEU A 45 -3.54 -18.44 13.76
C LEU A 45 -2.91 -17.33 12.91
N ARG A 46 -3.41 -16.10 13.01
CA ARG A 46 -2.82 -14.94 12.33
C ARG A 46 -1.39 -14.68 12.79
N GLU A 47 -1.14 -14.70 14.09
CA GLU A 47 0.22 -14.55 14.65
C GLU A 47 1.15 -15.68 14.18
N LYS A 48 0.66 -16.93 14.14
CA LYS A 48 1.44 -18.06 13.59
C LYS A 48 1.77 -17.86 12.12
N ALA A 49 0.81 -17.41 11.33
CA ALA A 49 1.00 -17.16 9.90
C ALA A 49 1.99 -16.03 9.65
N GLN A 50 1.88 -14.92 10.37
CA GLN A 50 2.84 -13.81 10.34
C GLN A 50 4.25 -14.27 10.69
N LYS A 51 4.41 -15.03 11.78
CA LYS A 51 5.73 -15.54 12.19
C LYS A 51 6.32 -16.47 11.12
N LYS A 52 5.51 -17.38 10.58
CA LYS A 52 5.96 -18.30 9.52
C LYS A 52 6.37 -17.54 8.26
N LEU A 53 5.61 -16.52 7.89
CA LEU A 53 5.88 -15.66 6.75
C LEU A 53 7.17 -14.83 6.95
N GLN A 54 7.41 -14.35 8.16
CA GLN A 54 8.68 -13.70 8.53
C GLN A 54 9.87 -14.66 8.41
N GLU A 55 9.73 -15.91 8.87
CA GLU A 55 10.78 -16.94 8.73
C GLU A 55 11.07 -17.24 7.25
N ILE A 56 10.01 -17.35 6.43
CA ILE A 56 10.11 -17.54 4.98
C ILE A 56 10.86 -16.37 4.31
N ASN A 57 10.53 -15.13 4.66
CA ASN A 57 11.24 -13.94 4.18
C ASN A 57 12.73 -13.97 4.54
N GLU A 58 13.02 -14.22 5.82
CA GLU A 58 14.40 -14.27 6.32
C GLU A 58 15.22 -15.33 5.57
N ALA A 59 14.66 -16.53 5.42
CA ALA A 59 15.30 -17.61 4.71
C ALA A 59 15.62 -17.26 3.26
N ARG A 60 14.65 -16.68 2.56
CA ARG A 60 14.84 -16.23 1.18
C ARG A 60 15.92 -15.17 1.06
N GLU A 61 15.92 -14.16 1.94
CA GLU A 61 16.91 -13.08 1.91
C GLU A 61 18.33 -13.59 2.18
N LYS A 62 18.49 -14.48 3.15
CA LYS A 62 19.79 -15.10 3.44
C LYS A 62 20.30 -15.86 2.23
N LEU A 63 19.48 -16.76 1.66
CA LEU A 63 19.85 -17.53 0.48
C LEU A 63 20.17 -16.65 -0.74
N ARG A 64 19.42 -15.56 -0.95
CA ARG A 64 19.69 -14.60 -2.02
C ARG A 64 20.99 -13.85 -1.81
N SER A 65 21.22 -13.31 -0.61
CA SER A 65 22.44 -12.55 -0.28
C SER A 65 23.72 -13.37 -0.48
N LEU A 66 23.62 -14.69 -0.27
CA LEU A 66 24.72 -15.62 -0.51
C LEU A 66 24.95 -15.83 -2.01
N LYS A 67 23.88 -16.01 -2.78
CA LYS A 67 23.98 -16.23 -4.24
C LYS A 67 24.46 -14.98 -4.99
N THR A 68 24.11 -13.78 -4.54
CA THR A 68 24.63 -12.54 -5.10
C THR A 68 26.11 -12.31 -4.76
N LYS A 69 26.59 -12.78 -3.60
CA LYS A 69 28.02 -12.75 -3.25
C LYS A 69 28.88 -13.71 -4.07
N HIS A 70 28.33 -14.84 -4.54
CA HIS A 70 29.06 -15.82 -5.35
C HIS A 70 29.03 -15.54 -6.87
N GLN A 71 28.41 -14.43 -7.31
CA GLN A 71 28.38 -14.00 -8.71
C GLN A 71 29.34 -12.83 -9.03
N ILE A 72 30.22 -12.46 -8.09
CA ILE A 72 31.29 -11.47 -8.34
C ILE A 72 32.62 -12.21 -8.58
N PRO A 73 33.24 -12.09 -9.77
CA PRO A 73 34.67 -12.40 -9.89
C PRO A 73 35.45 -11.33 -9.13
N HIS A 74 36.41 -11.77 -8.33
CA HIS A 74 37.35 -10.94 -7.59
C HIS A 74 37.89 -9.76 -8.43
N HIS A 75 37.58 -8.54 -8.02
CA HIS A 75 38.53 -7.43 -8.09
C HIS A 75 38.45 -6.62 -6.80
N SER A 76 39.37 -6.92 -5.90
CA SER A 76 39.80 -6.02 -4.84
C SER A 76 40.74 -4.98 -5.44
N HIS A 77 40.43 -3.69 -5.33
CA HIS A 77 41.41 -2.66 -4.98
C HIS A 77 40.75 -1.35 -4.52
N HIS A 78 41.51 -0.68 -3.66
CA HIS A 78 41.27 0.53 -2.87
C HIS A 78 40.86 1.82 -3.63
N SER A 79 40.16 2.66 -2.86
CA SER A 79 40.32 4.13 -2.72
C SER A 79 39.89 5.11 -3.82
N HIS A 80 39.11 6.10 -3.32
CA HIS A 80 39.13 7.54 -3.61
C HIS A 80 38.65 8.09 -4.96
N HIS A 81 37.92 9.21 -4.83
CA HIS A 81 37.62 10.22 -5.85
C HIS A 81 36.66 9.77 -6.98
N SER A 82 35.79 10.59 -7.55
CA SER A 82 35.44 12.00 -7.41
C SER A 82 34.17 12.16 -8.23
N TYR A 83 33.30 13.10 -7.85
CA TYR A 83 32.25 13.60 -8.74
C TYR A 83 32.90 14.02 -10.06
N HIS A 84 32.52 13.37 -11.16
CA HIS A 84 32.86 13.81 -12.51
C HIS A 84 31.59 14.23 -13.24
N SER A 85 31.66 15.48 -13.67
CA SER A 85 30.72 16.25 -14.46
C SER A 85 30.25 15.53 -15.72
N TYR A 86 28.94 15.50 -15.93
CA TYR A 86 28.35 15.26 -17.25
C TYR A 86 28.21 16.59 -17.99
N GLN A 87 28.90 16.73 -19.12
CA GLN A 87 28.61 17.72 -20.16
C GLN A 87 27.73 17.06 -21.26
N PRO A 88 26.89 17.85 -21.97
CA PRO A 88 25.72 17.35 -22.68
C PRO A 88 26.03 16.96 -24.12
N TYR A 89 25.44 15.85 -24.59
CA TYR A 89 25.42 15.51 -26.01
C TYR A 89 24.22 16.15 -26.71
N GLN A 90 24.50 16.70 -27.90
CA GLN A 90 23.59 17.53 -28.68
C GLN A 90 22.51 16.77 -29.44
N HIS A 91 21.40 17.48 -29.63
CA HIS A 91 20.24 17.26 -30.49
C HIS A 91 20.47 16.48 -31.78
N HIS A 92 19.74 15.37 -31.99
CA HIS A 92 19.18 14.99 -33.29
C HIS A 92 17.71 14.57 -33.10
N SER A 93 16.79 15.34 -33.68
CA SER A 93 15.34 15.07 -33.65
C SER A 93 14.97 13.93 -34.63
N PRO A 94 14.07 13.00 -34.26
CA PRO A 94 13.50 12.04 -35.21
C PRO A 94 12.37 12.68 -36.06
N PRO A 95 12.14 12.20 -37.30
CA PRO A 95 11.17 12.77 -38.23
C PRO A 95 9.71 12.46 -37.84
N PRO A 96 8.72 13.30 -38.27
CA PRO A 96 7.33 13.14 -37.89
C PRO A 96 6.62 12.00 -38.66
N PRO A 97 5.57 11.39 -38.07
CA PRO A 97 4.81 10.31 -38.70
C PRO A 97 3.84 10.79 -39.81
N PRO A 98 3.45 9.91 -40.75
CA PRO A 98 2.66 10.27 -41.93
C PRO A 98 1.18 10.52 -41.62
N LYS A 99 0.61 11.52 -42.30
CA LYS A 99 -0.82 11.91 -42.25
C LYS A 99 -1.72 10.83 -42.87
N LYS A 100 -2.80 10.45 -42.17
CA LYS A 100 -3.91 9.65 -42.73
C LYS A 100 -5.09 10.53 -43.17
N PRO A 101 -5.92 10.08 -44.14
CA PRO A 101 -6.80 10.92 -44.93
C PRO A 101 -8.12 11.27 -44.22
N GLN A 102 -8.65 12.44 -44.57
CA GLN A 102 -9.96 12.95 -44.18
C GLN A 102 -11.09 12.17 -44.89
N THR A 103 -12.09 11.74 -44.14
CA THR A 103 -13.43 11.46 -44.67
C THR A 103 -14.44 12.41 -44.04
N LYS A 104 -15.15 13.15 -44.90
CA LYS A 104 -16.30 14.00 -44.58
C LYS A 104 -17.59 13.20 -44.79
N THR A 105 -18.45 13.14 -43.78
CA THR A 105 -19.93 13.17 -43.92
C THR A 105 -20.54 13.52 -42.55
N THR A 106 -20.89 14.78 -42.31
CA THR A 106 -22.25 15.37 -42.40
C THR A 106 -23.23 14.89 -41.32
N TYR A 107 -23.45 15.73 -40.29
CA TYR A 107 -24.77 15.96 -39.70
C TYR A 107 -24.93 17.45 -39.39
N GLN A 108 -25.95 18.06 -39.99
CA GLN A 108 -26.47 19.42 -39.76
C GLN A 108 -27.00 19.52 -38.31
N SER A 109 -26.54 20.50 -37.52
CA SER A 109 -27.07 21.86 -37.38
C SER A 109 -28.42 21.95 -36.66
N ALA A 110 -28.37 22.34 -35.38
CA ALA A 110 -29.32 23.26 -34.76
C ALA A 110 -28.65 23.90 -33.54
N ASN A 111 -28.54 25.23 -33.55
CA ASN A 111 -28.06 26.07 -32.46
C ASN A 111 -29.16 27.16 -32.20
N PRO A 112 -29.02 28.08 -31.24
CA PRO A 112 -29.69 28.04 -29.93
C PRO A 112 -30.59 29.28 -29.72
N GLN A 113 -31.58 29.25 -28.82
CA GLN A 113 -32.10 30.52 -28.24
C GLN A 113 -32.56 30.39 -26.78
N SER A 114 -32.10 31.40 -26.04
CA SER A 114 -32.45 31.89 -24.71
C SER A 114 -33.95 32.09 -24.45
N VAL A 115 -34.39 31.94 -23.20
CA VAL A 115 -35.13 32.97 -22.44
C VAL A 115 -35.24 32.61 -20.95
N ASN A 116 -34.96 33.61 -20.10
CA ASN A 116 -35.36 33.73 -18.69
C ASN A 116 -36.65 34.59 -18.68
N PRO A 117 -37.58 34.48 -17.71
CA PRO A 117 -37.58 35.48 -16.64
C PRO A 117 -38.07 35.03 -15.23
N GLN A 118 -37.77 35.94 -14.30
CA GLN A 118 -38.04 36.08 -12.87
C GLN A 118 -39.48 35.84 -12.35
N SER A 119 -39.57 35.43 -11.07
CA SER A 119 -40.42 35.95 -9.96
C SER A 119 -40.68 34.80 -8.95
N ALA A 120 -40.90 34.94 -7.65
CA ALA A 120 -40.83 35.99 -6.64
C ALA A 120 -40.69 35.27 -5.26
N ASN A 121 -40.06 35.94 -4.30
CA ASN A 121 -40.03 35.56 -2.88
C ASN A 121 -41.37 35.99 -2.23
N PRO A 122 -41.81 35.46 -1.06
CA PRO A 122 -41.26 36.02 0.19
C PRO A 122 -41.18 35.09 1.43
N ARG A 123 -40.13 35.34 2.22
CA ARG A 123 -40.04 35.52 3.70
C ARG A 123 -41.15 34.99 4.62
N SER A 124 -40.72 34.33 5.70
CA SER A 124 -41.17 34.52 7.11
C SER A 124 -40.57 33.37 7.96
N ALA A 125 -39.58 33.52 8.83
CA ALA A 125 -39.51 34.23 10.12
C ALA A 125 -39.21 33.17 11.23
N ASN A 126 -38.06 33.31 11.87
CA ASN A 126 -37.78 32.82 13.22
C ASN A 126 -38.13 33.99 14.17
N PRO A 127 -38.58 33.79 15.43
CA PRO A 127 -37.59 33.73 16.51
C PRO A 127 -37.96 32.90 17.77
N GLN A 128 -36.90 32.36 18.39
CA GLN A 128 -36.53 32.33 19.83
C GLN A 128 -37.53 31.96 20.96
N SER A 129 -36.95 31.20 21.90
CA SER A 129 -37.12 31.23 23.37
C SER A 129 -38.21 30.34 23.99
N ALA A 130 -37.80 29.36 24.81
CA ALA A 130 -38.06 29.39 26.25
C ALA A 130 -37.41 28.17 26.96
N ASN A 131 -36.67 28.50 28.01
CA ASN A 131 -36.14 27.63 29.05
C ASN A 131 -37.14 27.65 30.23
N SER A 132 -37.43 26.51 30.87
CA SER A 132 -37.58 26.34 32.34
C SER A 132 -38.47 25.16 32.76
N GLN A 133 -37.85 24.20 33.44
CA GLN A 133 -38.18 23.65 34.77
C GLN A 133 -39.58 23.09 35.11
N SER A 134 -39.50 21.89 35.71
CA SER A 134 -40.24 21.39 36.88
C SER A 134 -41.62 20.76 36.68
N ALA A 135 -41.70 19.45 36.95
CA ALA A 135 -42.58 18.93 38.01
C ALA A 135 -42.21 17.49 38.39
N ASN A 136 -41.90 17.33 39.66
CA ASN A 136 -41.72 16.08 40.39
C ASN A 136 -43.12 15.59 40.83
N SER A 137 -43.44 14.30 40.68
CA SER A 137 -44.41 13.65 41.58
C SER A 137 -44.14 12.14 41.70
N ARG A 138 -43.76 11.80 42.94
CA ARG A 138 -43.53 10.50 43.56
C ARG A 138 -44.65 9.48 43.32
N SER A 139 -44.29 8.20 43.24
CA SER A 139 -44.82 7.21 44.19
C SER A 139 -43.96 5.93 44.18
N ALA A 140 -43.56 5.50 45.37
CA ALA A 140 -42.79 4.29 45.61
C ALA A 140 -43.73 3.10 45.79
N ASN A 141 -43.29 1.90 45.38
CA ASN A 141 -43.72 0.66 46.02
C ASN A 141 -42.56 -0.36 45.99
N PRO A 142 -42.16 -0.96 47.12
CA PRO A 142 -41.06 -1.91 47.19
C PRO A 142 -41.55 -3.37 47.19
N GLN A 143 -40.61 -4.29 46.94
CA GLN A 143 -40.68 -5.75 47.16
C GLN A 143 -41.35 -6.61 46.08
N SER A 144 -40.52 -7.24 45.25
CA SER A 144 -40.38 -8.70 45.30
C SER A 144 -38.96 -9.11 44.90
N ALA A 145 -38.31 -9.86 45.79
CA ALA A 145 -37.02 -10.47 45.53
C ALA A 145 -37.23 -11.66 44.59
N ASN A 146 -36.49 -11.70 43.49
CA ASN A 146 -36.38 -12.88 42.65
C ASN A 146 -34.91 -13.33 42.63
N PRO A 147 -34.52 -14.39 43.37
CA PRO A 147 -33.15 -14.86 43.40
C PRO A 147 -32.99 -16.02 42.42
N GLN A 148 -32.81 -15.74 41.12
CA GLN A 148 -32.21 -16.68 40.15
C GLN A 148 -32.13 -16.06 38.76
N SER A 149 -31.02 -15.38 38.51
CA SER A 149 -30.44 -15.24 37.17
C SER A 149 -28.94 -15.07 37.37
N ALA A 150 -28.28 -16.17 37.74
CA ALA A 150 -26.83 -16.25 37.61
C ALA A 150 -26.54 -16.26 36.11
N ASN A 151 -26.36 -15.07 35.55
CA ASN A 151 -25.83 -14.90 34.21
C ASN A 151 -24.38 -15.44 34.23
N PRO A 152 -24.05 -16.56 33.56
CA PRO A 152 -22.68 -17.00 33.47
C PRO A 152 -21.90 -15.87 32.80
N GLN A 153 -20.93 -15.32 33.54
CA GLN A 153 -20.09 -14.21 33.12
C GLN A 153 -19.71 -14.40 31.65
N SER A 154 -20.23 -13.52 30.79
CA SER A 154 -19.77 -13.43 29.41
C SER A 154 -18.24 -13.32 29.46
N PRO A 155 -17.50 -14.11 28.66
CA PRO A 155 -16.06 -13.99 28.64
C PRO A 155 -15.75 -12.52 28.36
N ASN A 156 -14.94 -11.90 29.23
CA ASN A 156 -14.50 -10.51 29.07
C ASN A 156 -14.03 -10.31 27.63
N TYR A 157 -14.90 -9.76 26.80
CA TYR A 157 -14.56 -9.35 25.45
C TYR A 157 -13.76 -8.07 25.65
N GLU A 158 -12.45 -8.21 25.87
CA GLU A 158 -11.55 -7.11 25.60
C GLU A 158 -11.72 -6.80 24.11
N PRO A 159 -12.21 -5.61 23.74
CA PRO A 159 -12.24 -5.23 22.33
C PRO A 159 -10.82 -5.41 21.79
N PRO A 160 -10.66 -5.96 20.57
CA PRO A 160 -9.35 -6.23 20.01
C PRO A 160 -8.50 -4.97 20.15
N LYS A 161 -7.32 -5.10 20.78
CA LYS A 161 -6.40 -3.98 21.01
C LYS A 161 -6.23 -3.27 19.68
N GLN A 162 -6.80 -2.07 19.57
CA GLN A 162 -6.74 -1.31 18.34
C GLN A 162 -5.27 -1.08 18.03
N ASN A 163 -4.87 -1.51 16.84
CA ASN A 163 -3.52 -1.31 16.35
C ASN A 163 -3.22 0.20 16.40
N PRO A 164 -2.14 0.64 17.07
CA PRO A 164 -1.84 2.06 17.22
C PRO A 164 -1.87 2.77 15.86
N ASP A 165 -2.55 3.92 15.84
CA ASP A 165 -2.54 4.82 14.69
C ASP A 165 -1.12 5.32 14.43
N LEU A 166 -0.68 5.23 13.18
CA LEU A 166 0.63 5.67 12.71
C LEU A 166 0.51 6.85 11.73
N SER A 167 -0.69 7.43 11.57
CA SER A 167 -0.91 8.58 10.72
C SER A 167 -0.03 9.78 11.12
N GLY A 168 0.47 10.51 10.12
CA GLY A 168 1.30 11.70 10.31
C GLY A 168 2.67 11.48 10.96
N LYS A 169 3.06 10.24 11.29
CA LYS A 169 4.32 9.96 11.96
C LYS A 169 5.51 10.04 10.99
N ASP A 170 6.66 10.36 11.56
CA ASP A 170 7.93 10.34 10.83
C ASP A 170 8.62 8.98 10.95
N PHE A 171 8.78 8.36 9.79
CA PHE A 171 9.51 7.12 9.54
C PHE A 171 10.53 7.31 8.40
N SER A 172 10.92 8.56 8.09
CA SER A 172 11.91 8.83 7.07
C SER A 172 13.19 8.06 7.34
N HIS A 173 13.73 7.43 6.29
CA HIS A 173 14.90 6.56 6.34
C HIS A 173 14.83 5.37 7.31
N ALA A 174 13.65 5.07 7.88
CA ALA A 174 13.49 3.96 8.81
C ALA A 174 13.71 2.61 8.09
N ASN A 175 14.31 1.66 8.80
CA ASN A 175 14.36 0.28 8.34
C ASN A 175 13.11 -0.49 8.77
N LEU A 176 12.14 -0.58 7.85
CA LEU A 176 10.87 -1.27 8.00
C LEU A 176 10.80 -2.54 7.13
N SER A 177 11.95 -3.04 6.65
CA SER A 177 12.01 -4.24 5.83
C SER A 177 11.42 -5.44 6.57
N ASN A 178 10.66 -6.26 5.84
CA ASN A 178 9.99 -7.46 6.38
C ASN A 178 8.99 -7.20 7.51
N LYS A 179 8.63 -5.94 7.80
CA LYS A 179 7.66 -5.63 8.86
C LYS A 179 6.25 -5.91 8.39
N ASP A 180 5.40 -6.28 9.35
CA ASP A 180 3.96 -6.34 9.14
C ASP A 180 3.32 -5.00 9.52
N LEU A 181 2.91 -4.26 8.48
CA LEU A 181 2.18 -3.00 8.54
C LEU A 181 0.76 -3.16 7.96
N SER A 182 0.29 -4.40 7.84
CA SER A 182 -0.97 -4.71 7.16
C SER A 182 -2.16 -4.14 7.93
N GLY A 183 -3.06 -3.50 7.20
CA GLY A 183 -4.22 -2.80 7.77
C GLY A 183 -3.89 -1.60 8.67
N ARG A 184 -2.62 -1.17 8.77
CA ARG A 184 -2.24 -0.01 9.58
C ARG A 184 -2.67 1.27 8.89
N ASN A 185 -3.03 2.28 9.69
CA ASN A 185 -3.17 3.64 9.21
C ASN A 185 -1.81 4.35 9.28
N LEU A 186 -1.27 4.69 8.11
CA LEU A 186 -0.06 5.47 7.86
C LEU A 186 -0.39 6.69 6.98
N SER A 187 -1.65 7.15 6.97
CA SER A 187 -2.06 8.33 6.21
C SER A 187 -1.19 9.53 6.59
N TYR A 188 -0.73 10.30 5.60
CA TYR A 188 0.13 11.48 5.80
C TYR A 188 1.44 11.22 6.55
N ALA A 189 1.85 9.96 6.74
CA ALA A 189 3.15 9.65 7.34
C ALA A 189 4.29 10.05 6.41
N ASN A 190 5.43 10.43 6.98
CA ASN A 190 6.67 10.62 6.25
C ASN A 190 7.42 9.28 6.23
N LEU A 191 7.47 8.62 5.08
CA LEU A 191 8.20 7.39 4.79
C LEU A 191 9.29 7.64 3.73
N SER A 192 9.68 8.89 3.50
CA SER A 192 10.67 9.25 2.50
C SER A 192 12.01 8.54 2.77
N GLY A 193 12.58 7.93 1.74
CA GLY A 193 13.80 7.12 1.82
C GLY A 193 13.71 5.89 2.74
N ALA A 194 12.54 5.52 3.26
CA ALA A 194 12.39 4.36 4.14
C ALA A 194 12.67 3.06 3.38
N ASN A 195 13.24 2.07 4.08
CA ASN A 195 13.38 0.72 3.54
C ASN A 195 12.18 -0.13 3.92
N LEU A 196 11.28 -0.36 2.97
CA LEU A 196 10.06 -1.18 3.08
C LEU A 196 10.16 -2.47 2.25
N SER A 197 11.38 -2.90 1.90
CA SER A 197 11.56 -4.10 1.08
C SER A 197 10.93 -5.32 1.76
N ASP A 198 10.17 -6.09 0.99
CA ASP A 198 9.46 -7.28 1.46
C ASP A 198 8.52 -7.05 2.66
N ALA A 199 8.12 -5.80 2.91
CA ALA A 199 7.14 -5.49 3.95
C ALA A 199 5.76 -6.05 3.58
N PHE A 200 5.03 -6.51 4.59
CA PHE A 200 3.62 -6.88 4.46
C PHE A 200 2.78 -5.65 4.73
N MET A 201 2.11 -5.15 3.70
CA MET A 201 1.37 -3.89 3.73
C MET A 201 0.00 -4.06 3.06
N HIS A 202 -0.58 -5.26 3.09
CA HIS A 202 -1.90 -5.49 2.52
C HIS A 202 -2.93 -4.66 3.27
N LYS A 203 -3.83 -3.99 2.54
CA LYS A 203 -4.86 -3.09 3.07
C LYS A 203 -4.32 -1.95 3.95
N VAL A 204 -3.03 -1.61 3.83
CA VAL A 204 -2.46 -0.44 4.52
C VAL A 204 -3.14 0.83 4.01
N VAL A 205 -3.32 1.82 4.89
CA VAL A 205 -3.80 3.14 4.49
C VAL A 205 -2.60 4.09 4.45
N LEU A 206 -2.21 4.52 3.26
CA LEU A 206 -1.09 5.41 2.95
C LEU A 206 -1.57 6.70 2.25
N ARG A 207 -2.85 7.06 2.43
CA ARG A 207 -3.42 8.25 1.79
C ARG A 207 -2.60 9.49 2.13
N GLY A 208 -2.14 10.20 1.10
CA GLY A 208 -1.33 11.42 1.24
C GLY A 208 0.03 11.20 1.93
N ALA A 209 0.49 9.96 2.10
CA ALA A 209 1.80 9.68 2.69
C ALA A 209 2.93 10.07 1.74
N ASP A 210 4.06 10.50 2.30
CA ASP A 210 5.29 10.73 1.55
C ASP A 210 6.15 9.47 1.53
N LEU A 211 6.19 8.76 0.41
CA LEU A 211 7.03 7.60 0.18
C LEU A 211 8.17 7.92 -0.79
N SER A 212 8.47 9.20 -1.06
CA SER A 212 9.50 9.56 -2.03
C SER A 212 10.83 8.87 -1.73
N GLU A 213 11.47 8.32 -2.77
CA GLU A 213 12.74 7.57 -2.67
C GLU A 213 12.69 6.30 -1.79
N ALA A 214 11.52 5.89 -1.31
CA ALA A 214 11.39 4.68 -0.51
C ALA A 214 11.68 3.41 -1.31
N ASN A 215 12.25 2.41 -0.63
CA ASN A 215 12.48 1.10 -1.20
C ASN A 215 11.30 0.16 -0.91
N LEU A 216 10.35 0.04 -1.84
CA LEU A 216 9.19 -0.86 -1.78
C LEU A 216 9.44 -2.18 -2.54
N PHE A 217 10.70 -2.56 -2.73
CA PHE A 217 11.07 -3.75 -3.49
C PHE A 217 10.36 -4.99 -2.95
N ARG A 218 9.50 -5.58 -3.77
CA ARG A 218 8.67 -6.76 -3.41
C ARG A 218 7.76 -6.58 -2.19
N ALA A 219 7.45 -5.34 -1.82
CA ALA A 219 6.44 -5.08 -0.81
C ALA A 219 5.07 -5.60 -1.27
N ASN A 220 4.29 -6.12 -0.33
CA ASN A 220 2.92 -6.55 -0.60
C ASN A 220 1.96 -5.41 -0.24
N LEU A 221 1.48 -4.67 -1.24
CA LEU A 221 0.54 -3.56 -1.14
C LEU A 221 -0.85 -3.96 -1.67
N LEU A 222 -1.19 -5.24 -1.62
CA LEU A 222 -2.49 -5.76 -2.05
C LEU A 222 -3.62 -4.97 -1.37
N LEU A 223 -4.53 -4.40 -2.16
CA LEU A 223 -5.68 -3.60 -1.67
C LEU A 223 -5.28 -2.38 -0.81
N ALA A 224 -4.07 -1.86 -0.94
CA ALA A 224 -3.62 -0.66 -0.23
C ALA A 224 -4.36 0.60 -0.72
N ASP A 225 -4.60 1.54 0.20
CA ASP A 225 -5.05 2.90 -0.15
C ASP A 225 -3.82 3.81 -0.26
N LEU A 226 -3.46 4.17 -1.49
CA LEU A 226 -2.33 5.03 -1.85
C LEU A 226 -2.80 6.35 -2.49
N ARG A 227 -4.06 6.72 -2.28
CA ARG A 227 -4.61 7.95 -2.88
C ARG A 227 -3.78 9.16 -2.47
N GLU A 228 -3.47 10.02 -3.44
CA GLU A 228 -2.71 11.26 -3.22
C GLU A 228 -1.30 11.03 -2.63
N ALA A 229 -0.79 9.78 -2.60
CA ALA A 229 0.53 9.49 -2.03
C ALA A 229 1.66 9.95 -2.96
N ASN A 230 2.75 10.44 -2.38
CA ASN A 230 3.98 10.75 -3.11
C ASN A 230 4.85 9.49 -3.21
N LEU A 231 4.90 8.86 -4.39
CA LEU A 231 5.69 7.67 -4.70
C LEU A 231 6.89 8.01 -5.63
N ARG A 232 7.30 9.28 -5.69
CA ARG A 232 8.36 9.73 -6.59
C ARG A 232 9.66 8.99 -6.33
N ASN A 233 10.34 8.54 -7.39
CA ASN A 233 11.61 7.83 -7.32
C ASN A 233 11.61 6.56 -6.45
N THR A 234 10.45 6.00 -6.12
CA THR A 234 10.37 4.76 -5.34
C THR A 234 10.87 3.55 -6.10
N ASN A 235 11.35 2.54 -5.39
CA ASN A 235 11.61 1.23 -5.98
C ASN A 235 10.43 0.29 -5.78
N LEU A 236 9.59 0.12 -6.80
CA LEU A 236 8.41 -0.77 -6.81
C LEU A 236 8.66 -2.11 -7.52
N ILE A 237 9.91 -2.41 -7.90
CA ILE A 237 10.22 -3.65 -8.61
C ILE A 237 9.77 -4.85 -7.78
N GLY A 238 8.92 -5.70 -8.37
CA GLY A 238 8.40 -6.90 -7.72
C GLY A 238 7.28 -6.68 -6.71
N ALA A 239 6.88 -5.42 -6.46
CA ALA A 239 5.80 -5.11 -5.53
C ALA A 239 4.44 -5.59 -6.05
N ASP A 240 3.55 -5.96 -5.14
CA ASP A 240 2.18 -6.36 -5.47
C ASP A 240 1.21 -5.24 -5.10
N LEU A 241 0.74 -4.48 -6.10
CA LEU A 241 -0.24 -3.39 -5.97
C LEU A 241 -1.62 -3.83 -6.47
N SER A 242 -1.89 -5.14 -6.55
CA SER A 242 -3.17 -5.63 -7.07
C SER A 242 -4.33 -5.10 -6.21
N GLY A 243 -5.36 -4.55 -6.85
CA GLY A 243 -6.52 -3.94 -6.18
C GLY A 243 -6.23 -2.68 -5.38
N ALA A 244 -5.01 -2.13 -5.40
CA ALA A 244 -4.68 -0.91 -4.70
C ALA A 244 -5.35 0.32 -5.34
N ASP A 245 -5.64 1.33 -4.53
CA ASP A 245 -6.18 2.61 -5.00
C ASP A 245 -5.08 3.67 -5.02
N LEU A 246 -4.60 4.02 -6.21
CA LEU A 246 -3.53 5.01 -6.43
C LEU A 246 -4.07 6.33 -7.00
N ARG A 247 -5.37 6.62 -6.87
CA ARG A 247 -5.94 7.85 -7.47
C ARG A 247 -5.19 9.09 -6.99
N GLY A 248 -4.72 9.90 -7.94
CA GLY A 248 -3.95 11.12 -7.66
C GLY A 248 -2.56 10.90 -7.06
N ALA A 249 -2.05 9.66 -6.99
CA ALA A 249 -0.70 9.39 -6.52
C ALA A 249 0.34 9.86 -7.55
N ASP A 250 1.52 10.28 -7.07
CA ASP A 250 2.62 10.68 -7.94
C ASP A 250 3.71 9.60 -8.00
N LEU A 251 3.77 8.83 -9.08
CA LEU A 251 4.77 7.80 -9.33
C LEU A 251 5.94 8.29 -10.21
N THR A 252 6.13 9.61 -10.41
CA THR A 252 7.19 10.13 -11.28
C THR A 252 8.55 9.51 -10.93
N GLY A 253 9.23 8.92 -11.91
CA GLY A 253 10.54 8.29 -11.70
C GLY A 253 10.51 6.96 -10.91
N ALA A 254 9.34 6.45 -10.52
CA ALA A 254 9.24 5.18 -9.82
C ALA A 254 9.73 4.01 -10.69
N ARG A 255 10.52 3.13 -10.09
CA ARG A 255 11.10 1.96 -10.75
C ARG A 255 10.11 0.80 -10.70
N VAL A 256 9.50 0.47 -11.82
CA VAL A 256 8.50 -0.61 -11.95
C VAL A 256 8.93 -1.77 -12.85
N ARG A 257 10.07 -1.62 -13.56
CA ARG A 257 10.62 -2.57 -14.54
C ARG A 257 12.04 -2.99 -14.18
N SER A 258 12.45 -4.16 -14.66
CA SER A 258 13.85 -4.59 -14.72
C SER A 258 14.17 -5.05 -16.14
N GLY A 259 15.00 -4.28 -16.85
CA GLY A 259 15.05 -4.36 -18.32
C GLY A 259 13.66 -4.07 -18.90
N ASP A 260 13.23 -4.88 -19.86
CA ASP A 260 11.93 -4.72 -20.52
C ASP A 260 10.75 -5.35 -19.76
N ARG A 261 11.02 -6.06 -18.66
CA ARG A 261 9.98 -6.77 -17.89
C ARG A 261 9.35 -5.87 -16.84
N LEU A 262 8.03 -5.71 -16.90
CA LEU A 262 7.23 -5.16 -15.81
C LEU A 262 7.18 -6.18 -14.68
N LEU A 263 7.63 -5.76 -13.49
CA LEU A 263 7.71 -6.64 -12.32
C LEU A 263 6.77 -6.22 -11.20
N VAL A 264 6.18 -5.03 -11.28
CA VAL A 264 5.07 -4.64 -10.41
C VAL A 264 3.78 -5.30 -10.89
N LYS A 265 2.97 -5.81 -9.96
CA LYS A 265 1.63 -6.30 -10.26
C LYS A 265 0.61 -5.20 -10.01
N LEU A 266 -0.27 -4.96 -10.98
CA LEU A 266 -1.27 -3.89 -10.95
C LEU A 266 -2.69 -4.41 -11.24
N ILE A 267 -2.93 -5.71 -11.04
CA ILE A 267 -4.22 -6.33 -11.41
C ILE A 267 -5.34 -5.67 -10.61
N GLY A 268 -6.27 -5.01 -11.30
CA GLY A 268 -7.39 -4.31 -10.66
C GLY A 268 -7.00 -3.06 -9.85
N ALA A 269 -5.77 -2.55 -9.99
CA ALA A 269 -5.37 -1.29 -9.37
C ALA A 269 -6.11 -0.11 -10.02
N ASN A 270 -6.52 0.87 -9.20
CA ASN A 270 -7.11 2.11 -9.69
C ASN A 270 -6.03 3.17 -9.85
N LEU A 271 -5.76 3.58 -11.09
CA LEU A 271 -4.72 4.56 -11.43
C LEU A 271 -5.29 5.92 -11.87
N SER A 272 -6.61 6.14 -11.81
CA SER A 272 -7.21 7.37 -12.33
C SER A 272 -6.64 8.63 -11.67
N GLY A 273 -6.14 9.54 -12.49
CA GLY A 273 -5.46 10.78 -12.07
C GLY A 273 -4.07 10.58 -11.48
N ALA A 274 -3.53 9.35 -11.44
CA ALA A 274 -2.17 9.13 -10.97
C ALA A 274 -1.16 9.65 -12.01
N ILE A 275 -0.04 10.22 -11.54
CA ILE A 275 1.09 10.58 -12.40
C ILE A 275 1.97 9.34 -12.54
N MET A 276 2.15 8.85 -13.76
CA MET A 276 2.88 7.63 -14.07
C MET A 276 4.40 7.85 -14.02
N PRO A 277 5.22 6.78 -14.03
CA PRO A 277 6.68 6.91 -13.94
C PRO A 277 7.35 7.81 -14.99
N ASP A 278 6.72 8.00 -16.15
CA ASP A 278 7.17 8.88 -17.22
C ASP A 278 6.69 10.34 -17.07
N GLY A 279 5.91 10.63 -16.03
CA GLY A 279 5.34 11.95 -15.74
C GLY A 279 3.96 12.21 -16.37
N ASN A 280 3.41 11.27 -17.14
CA ASN A 280 2.08 11.43 -17.74
C ASN A 280 0.98 11.09 -16.74
N VAL A 281 -0.15 11.80 -16.78
CA VAL A 281 -1.32 11.46 -15.98
C VAL A 281 -2.04 10.28 -16.62
N HIS A 282 -2.43 9.30 -15.81
CA HIS A 282 -3.27 8.17 -16.21
C HIS A 282 -4.74 8.55 -16.07
N ASP A 283 -5.52 8.37 -17.14
CA ASP A 283 -6.96 8.62 -17.15
C ASP A 283 -7.76 7.62 -16.28
#